data_AF-A0A4R5EP76-F1
#
_entry.id   AF-A0A4R5EP76-F1
#
_cell.length_a   1.000
_cell.length_b   1.000
_cell.length_c   1.000
_cell.angle_alpha   90.00
_cell.angle_beta   90.00
_cell.angle_gamma   90.00
#
_symmetry.space_group_name_H-M   'P 1'
#
loop_
_entity.id
_entity.type
_entity.pdbx_description
1 polymer ?
#
loop_
_entity_poly.entity_id
_entity_poly.type
_entity_poly.pdbx_seq_one_letter_code
_entity_poly.pdbx_strand_id
1 'polypeptide(L)'
;MRRSDRWAFAVLGVGVAATLGGVQLAAMLDDPPTPLAAESEFCPERPGGAAQSDTGYAESGEPYRGGGPHPVAFNLRYAEVGNVDVPDRWKPGQDGSPPGPQLVACVYQDTSDSRDELRECLYTHSLGSPVDPDKATKVSLLKASYIVQLYEAATAKPVARINVPGAESCPAVHEANDSSGVIFEEPDTKKLRAALRPHIERSVAV
;
A
#
# COMPACT_ATOMS: atom_id res chain seq x y z
N MET A 1 7.05 95.68 -1.26
CA MET A 1 6.89 94.80 -0.07
C MET A 1 7.13 93.36 -0.55
N ARG A 2 8.31 92.80 -0.25
CA ARG A 2 8.60 91.70 0.72
C ARG A 2 7.88 90.39 0.35
N ARG A 3 8.59 89.39 -0.20
CA ARG A 3 9.39 88.31 0.44
C ARG A 3 8.51 87.34 1.26
N SER A 4 8.66 86.05 0.92
CA SER A 4 8.26 84.80 1.59
C SER A 4 6.80 84.35 1.46
N ASP A 5 6.62 83.27 0.69
CA ASP A 5 5.79 82.07 0.96
C ASP A 5 5.97 81.16 -0.28
N ARG A 6 7.07 80.41 -0.47
CA ARG A 6 7.53 79.20 0.26
C ARG A 6 6.39 78.23 0.56
N TRP A 7 6.56 76.98 0.09
CA TRP A 7 5.73 75.79 0.31
C TRP A 7 4.48 75.73 -0.59
N ALA A 8 4.55 75.30 -1.85
CA ALA A 8 4.90 73.95 -2.32
C ALA A 8 4.30 72.84 -1.45
N PHE A 9 3.55 71.95 -2.10
CA PHE A 9 2.94 70.70 -1.60
C PHE A 9 1.56 70.79 -0.94
N ALA A 10 0.49 70.78 -1.76
CA ALA A 10 -0.78 70.12 -1.42
C ALA A 10 -1.70 69.89 -2.64
N VAL A 11 -1.16 69.61 -3.84
CA VAL A 11 -1.97 69.24 -5.05
C VAL A 11 -1.95 67.72 -5.28
N LEU A 12 -1.93 66.93 -4.20
CA LEU A 12 -1.99 65.46 -4.24
C LEU A 12 -3.00 64.94 -3.20
N GLY A 13 -4.22 65.49 -3.20
CA GLY A 13 -5.26 65.14 -2.22
C GLY A 13 -6.52 64.49 -2.79
N VAL A 14 -6.62 64.29 -4.12
CA VAL A 14 -7.88 63.86 -4.78
C VAL A 14 -7.71 62.60 -5.65
N GLY A 15 -6.52 62.00 -5.69
CA GLY A 15 -6.20 60.91 -6.63
C GLY A 15 -5.74 59.57 -6.01
N VAL A 16 -5.98 59.30 -4.73
CA VAL A 16 -5.52 58.04 -4.06
C VAL A 16 -6.64 57.32 -3.27
N ALA A 17 -7.88 57.82 -3.28
CA ALA A 17 -9.00 57.12 -2.64
C ALA A 17 -9.71 56.10 -3.56
N ALA A 18 -9.32 56.00 -4.84
CA ALA A 18 -9.95 55.12 -5.83
C ALA A 18 -9.05 53.94 -6.29
N THR A 19 -7.86 53.77 -5.70
CA THR A 19 -6.99 52.59 -5.90
C THR A 19 -6.98 51.63 -4.70
N LEU A 20 -7.79 51.90 -3.66
CA LEU A 20 -8.11 50.93 -2.61
C LEU A 20 -9.42 50.18 -2.88
N GLY A 21 -9.98 50.31 -4.08
CA GLY A 21 -10.74 49.21 -4.68
C GLY A 21 -9.76 48.38 -5.49
N GLY A 22 -9.39 47.18 -5.04
CA GLY A 22 -8.70 46.23 -5.93
C GLY A 22 -7.67 45.27 -5.35
N VAL A 23 -7.40 45.26 -4.05
CA VAL A 23 -6.52 44.22 -3.44
C VAL A 23 -7.18 43.62 -2.19
N GLN A 24 -8.41 43.14 -2.35
CA GLN A 24 -8.86 41.95 -1.61
C GLN A 24 -8.90 40.73 -2.56
N LEU A 25 -8.16 40.80 -3.67
CA LEU A 25 -7.80 39.64 -4.46
C LEU A 25 -6.62 38.97 -3.76
N ALA A 26 -6.79 37.68 -3.43
CA ALA A 26 -5.76 36.76 -2.97
C ALA A 26 -5.43 36.75 -1.46
N ALA A 27 -6.45 36.76 -0.59
CA ALA A 27 -6.60 35.54 0.20
C ALA A 27 -7.19 34.53 -0.80
N MET A 28 -6.45 33.78 -1.63
CA MET A 28 -5.48 32.76 -1.21
C MET A 28 -5.90 32.21 0.16
N LEU A 29 -7.18 31.83 0.21
CA LEU A 29 -7.59 30.53 0.68
C LEU A 29 -6.55 29.51 0.17
N ASP A 30 -5.45 29.38 0.91
CA ASP A 30 -4.79 28.10 1.04
C ASP A 30 -5.86 27.20 1.65
N ASP A 31 -6.65 26.55 0.80
CA ASP A 31 -7.39 25.37 1.22
C ASP A 31 -6.34 24.49 1.90
N PRO A 32 -6.53 24.12 3.19
CA PRO A 32 -5.59 23.26 3.86
C PRO A 32 -5.41 22.03 2.97
N PRO A 33 -4.16 21.59 2.71
CA PRO A 33 -3.92 20.48 1.81
C PRO A 33 -4.80 19.32 2.26
N THR A 34 -5.61 18.80 1.34
CA THR A 34 -6.47 17.65 1.61
C THR A 34 -5.57 16.58 2.24
N PRO A 35 -5.88 16.09 3.45
CA PRO A 35 -5.04 15.08 4.07
C PRO A 35 -4.95 13.89 3.13
N LEU A 36 -3.72 13.44 2.86
CA LEU A 36 -3.49 12.23 2.07
C LEU A 36 -4.22 11.06 2.71
N ALA A 37 -4.78 10.20 1.86
CA ALA A 37 -5.30 8.91 2.28
C ALA A 37 -4.16 8.06 2.88
N ALA A 38 -4.51 7.22 3.85
CA ALA A 38 -3.52 6.34 4.47
C ALA A 38 -3.00 5.32 3.44
N GLU A 39 -1.75 4.86 3.56
CA GLU A 39 -1.17 3.86 2.63
C GLU A 39 -1.98 2.56 2.60
N SER A 40 -2.68 2.23 3.70
CA SER A 40 -3.61 1.11 3.80
C SER A 40 -4.87 1.27 2.94
N GLU A 41 -5.22 2.50 2.56
CA GLU A 41 -6.39 2.84 1.73
C GLU A 41 -6.08 2.79 0.23
N PHE A 42 -4.81 2.72 -0.15
CA PHE A 42 -4.39 2.56 -1.55
C PHE A 42 -5.11 1.42 -2.26
N CYS A 43 -5.24 0.27 -1.59
CA CYS A 43 -5.84 -0.92 -2.18
C CYS A 43 -7.37 -0.87 -2.15
N PRO A 44 -8.04 -1.09 -3.30
CA PRO A 44 -9.49 -1.15 -3.33
C PRO A 44 -10.01 -2.30 -2.46
N GLU A 45 -11.29 -2.26 -2.09
CA GLU A 45 -11.92 -3.31 -1.27
C GLU A 45 -11.99 -4.67 -2.00
N ARG A 46 -12.02 -4.66 -3.34
CA ARG A 46 -12.16 -5.87 -4.16
C ARG A 46 -11.10 -5.92 -5.25
N PRO A 47 -10.68 -7.13 -5.67
CA PRO A 47 -9.75 -7.28 -6.78
C PRO A 47 -10.32 -6.67 -8.07
N GLY A 48 -9.49 -5.89 -8.77
CA GLY A 48 -9.88 -5.19 -10.01
C GLY A 48 -10.59 -3.84 -9.81
N GLY A 49 -10.74 -3.37 -8.57
CA GLY A 49 -11.18 -2.00 -8.29
C GLY A 49 -10.15 -0.94 -8.68
N ALA A 50 -10.57 0.33 -8.61
CA ALA A 50 -9.66 1.46 -8.76
C ALA A 50 -8.90 1.69 -7.45
N ALA A 51 -7.56 1.66 -7.50
CA ALA A 51 -6.71 2.02 -6.38
C ALA A 51 -6.71 3.54 -6.17
N GLN A 52 -6.45 3.98 -4.95
CA GLN A 52 -6.35 5.39 -4.59
C GLN A 52 -4.95 5.93 -4.89
N SER A 53 -4.86 7.01 -5.66
CA SER A 53 -3.59 7.63 -6.06
C SER A 53 -3.14 8.76 -5.11
N ASP A 54 -3.98 9.18 -4.17
CA ASP A 54 -3.77 10.28 -3.22
C ASP A 54 -3.19 9.78 -1.88
N THR A 55 -2.18 8.90 -1.96
CA THR A 55 -1.49 8.32 -0.79
C THR A 55 0.00 8.65 -0.81
N GLY A 56 0.71 8.41 0.29
CA GLY A 56 2.17 8.61 0.40
C GLY A 56 3.00 7.81 -0.61
N TYR A 57 2.46 6.75 -1.21
CA TYR A 57 3.11 6.01 -2.29
C TYR A 57 3.27 6.83 -3.57
N ALA A 58 2.29 7.69 -3.89
CA ALA A 58 2.36 8.49 -5.11
C ALA A 58 3.34 9.66 -5.01
N GLU A 59 3.58 10.16 -3.80
CA GLU A 59 4.54 11.24 -3.55
C GLU A 59 5.99 10.74 -3.55
N SER A 60 6.21 9.49 -3.15
CA SER A 60 7.55 8.91 -2.91
C SER A 60 8.02 7.94 -4.00
N GLY A 61 7.13 7.39 -4.81
CA GLY A 61 7.43 6.41 -5.85
C GLY A 61 7.81 7.05 -7.18
N GLU A 62 8.95 6.65 -7.76
CA GLU A 62 9.20 6.92 -9.18
C GLU A 62 8.20 6.14 -10.07
N PRO A 63 7.81 6.67 -11.24
CA PRO A 63 6.97 5.96 -12.19
C PRO A 63 7.56 4.59 -12.58
N TYR A 64 6.69 3.60 -12.76
CA TYR A 64 7.10 2.26 -13.14
C TYR A 64 7.61 2.23 -14.59
N ARG A 65 8.91 2.00 -14.77
CA ARG A 65 9.57 1.99 -16.10
C ARG A 65 9.71 0.60 -16.72
N GLY A 66 9.22 -0.45 -16.07
CA GLY A 66 9.27 -1.83 -16.53
C GLY A 66 10.65 -2.52 -16.48
N GLY A 67 11.75 -1.76 -16.40
CA GLY A 67 13.11 -2.26 -16.19
C GLY A 67 13.52 -2.27 -14.71
N GLY A 68 13.69 -3.45 -14.11
CA GLY A 68 13.90 -3.68 -12.68
C GLY A 68 15.38 -3.74 -12.22
N PRO A 69 15.61 -3.92 -10.90
CA PRO A 69 14.64 -4.26 -9.86
C PRO A 69 13.77 -3.07 -9.38
N HIS A 70 12.50 -3.35 -9.08
CA HIS A 70 11.52 -2.36 -8.60
C HIS A 70 11.11 -2.64 -7.14
N PRO A 71 11.21 -1.68 -6.20
CA PRO A 71 10.69 -1.87 -4.86
C PRO A 71 9.15 -1.99 -4.85
N VAL A 72 8.63 -2.88 -4.02
CA VAL A 72 7.21 -3.24 -3.94
C VAL A 72 6.71 -3.15 -2.50
N ALA A 73 5.66 -2.37 -2.29
CA ALA A 73 4.90 -2.36 -1.05
C ALA A 73 3.83 -3.46 -1.08
N PHE A 74 3.66 -4.19 0.02
CA PHE A 74 2.62 -5.21 0.15
C PHE A 74 1.52 -4.72 1.08
N ASN A 75 0.32 -4.62 0.54
CA ASN A 75 -0.87 -4.24 1.28
C ASN A 75 -1.82 -5.44 1.33
N LEU A 76 -1.97 -6.01 2.52
CA LEU A 76 -2.82 -7.18 2.75
C LEU A 76 -4.25 -6.70 3.03
N ARG A 77 -5.20 -7.16 2.22
CA ARG A 77 -6.63 -6.85 2.40
C ARG A 77 -7.38 -8.14 2.75
N TYR A 78 -8.02 -8.12 3.92
CA TYR A 78 -8.87 -9.21 4.44
C TYR A 78 -8.19 -10.54 4.69
N ALA A 79 -6.87 -10.56 4.62
CA ALA A 79 -6.08 -11.74 4.85
C ALA A 79 -5.42 -11.57 6.21
N GLU A 80 -5.74 -12.44 7.19
CA GLU A 80 -4.91 -12.66 8.40
C GLU A 80 -3.59 -13.36 8.03
N VAL A 81 -3.09 -13.04 6.84
CA VAL A 81 -1.90 -13.61 6.27
C VAL A 81 -0.76 -12.90 6.97
N GLY A 82 0.09 -13.69 7.64
CA GLY A 82 1.34 -13.18 8.19
C GLY A 82 2.13 -12.41 7.13
N ASN A 83 3.03 -11.53 7.58
CA ASN A 83 3.90 -10.76 6.68
C ASN A 83 4.45 -11.66 5.56
N VAL A 84 4.11 -11.33 4.30
CA VAL A 84 4.63 -12.07 3.15
C VAL A 84 6.13 -11.90 3.15
N ASP A 85 6.86 -12.99 3.46
CA ASP A 85 8.31 -12.95 3.42
C ASP A 85 8.75 -12.76 1.97
N VAL A 86 9.38 -11.63 1.67
CA VAL A 86 9.93 -11.32 0.35
C VAL A 86 11.40 -10.93 0.48
N PRO A 87 12.23 -11.18 -0.56
CA PRO A 87 13.63 -10.77 -0.55
C PRO A 87 13.78 -9.29 -0.21
N ASP A 88 14.77 -8.93 0.60
CA ASP A 88 14.95 -7.53 1.05
C ASP A 88 15.11 -6.55 -0.11
N ARG A 89 15.70 -6.99 -1.23
CA ARG A 89 15.82 -6.19 -2.46
C ARG A 89 14.48 -5.82 -3.13
N TRP A 90 13.37 -6.44 -2.72
CA TRP A 90 12.03 -6.10 -3.20
C TRP A 90 11.32 -5.14 -2.27
N LYS A 91 11.81 -4.94 -1.04
CA LYS A 91 11.18 -4.04 -0.08
C LYS A 91 11.51 -2.59 -0.45
N PRO A 92 10.58 -1.64 -0.28
CA PRO A 92 10.90 -0.22 -0.35
C PRO A 92 11.95 0.12 0.71
N GLY A 93 12.75 1.16 0.46
CA GLY A 93 13.73 1.63 1.45
C GLY A 93 13.05 1.93 2.79
N GLN A 94 13.71 1.57 3.91
CA GLN A 94 13.21 1.90 5.24
C GLN A 94 13.13 3.43 5.41
N ASP A 95 12.10 3.87 6.13
CA ASP A 95 11.94 5.26 6.58
C ASP A 95 11.91 6.31 5.46
N GLY A 96 11.38 5.95 4.29
CA GLY A 96 11.28 6.88 3.15
C GLY A 96 12.61 7.15 2.43
N SER A 97 13.65 6.36 2.72
CA SER A 97 14.89 6.40 1.94
C SER A 97 14.61 5.97 0.51
N PRO A 98 14.94 6.78 -0.51
CA PRO A 98 14.78 6.37 -1.90
C PRO A 98 15.55 5.08 -2.20
N PRO A 99 15.02 4.22 -3.10
CA PRO A 99 13.76 4.37 -3.81
C PRO A 99 12.54 3.92 -2.98
N GLY A 100 11.50 4.75 -2.94
CA GLY A 100 10.16 4.37 -2.46
C GLY A 100 9.53 3.28 -3.35
N PRO A 101 8.35 2.76 -2.99
CA PRO A 101 7.71 1.70 -3.77
C PRO A 101 7.36 2.21 -5.18
N GLN A 102 7.68 1.43 -6.20
CA GLN A 102 7.27 1.68 -7.59
C GLN A 102 6.03 0.84 -7.94
N LEU A 103 5.85 -0.29 -7.26
CA LEU A 103 4.67 -1.13 -7.35
C LEU A 103 4.02 -1.30 -5.97
N VAL A 104 2.70 -1.45 -5.96
CA VAL A 104 1.94 -1.86 -4.78
C VAL A 104 1.23 -3.16 -5.10
N ALA A 105 1.47 -4.18 -4.27
CA ALA A 105 0.82 -5.48 -4.34
C ALA A 105 -0.34 -5.53 -3.34
N CYS A 106 -1.56 -5.45 -3.87
CA CYS A 106 -2.79 -5.64 -3.10
C CYS A 106 -3.15 -7.13 -3.10
N VAL A 107 -3.12 -7.78 -1.93
CA VAL A 107 -3.39 -9.21 -1.78
C VAL A 107 -4.78 -9.41 -1.22
N TYR A 108 -5.60 -10.19 -1.93
CA TYR A 108 -6.99 -10.53 -1.57
C TYR A 108 -7.11 -12.03 -1.39
N GLN A 109 -7.78 -12.47 -0.33
CA GLN A 109 -8.24 -13.86 -0.25
C GLN A 109 -9.42 -14.05 -1.21
N ASP A 110 -9.33 -15.06 -2.07
CA ASP A 110 -10.40 -15.45 -2.98
C ASP A 110 -11.32 -16.46 -2.27
N THR A 111 -12.49 -15.97 -1.85
CA THR A 111 -13.49 -16.77 -1.13
C THR A 111 -14.42 -17.53 -2.08
N SER A 112 -14.19 -17.51 -3.39
CA SER A 112 -15.06 -18.21 -4.35
C SER A 112 -14.76 -19.71 -4.44
N ASP A 113 -13.52 -20.11 -4.12
CA ASP A 113 -13.02 -21.50 -4.15
C ASP A 113 -12.98 -22.15 -2.75
N SER A 114 -13.48 -21.49 -1.70
CA SER A 114 -13.55 -22.07 -0.35
C SER A 114 -14.65 -23.14 -0.27
N ARG A 115 -14.42 -24.32 -0.87
CA ARG A 115 -15.31 -25.47 -0.77
C ARG A 115 -14.59 -26.65 -0.13
N ASP A 116 -15.14 -27.07 1.01
CA ASP A 116 -15.16 -28.41 1.64
C ASP A 116 -13.87 -29.20 1.86
N GLU A 117 -12.71 -28.75 1.39
CA GLU A 117 -11.44 -29.44 1.62
C GLU A 117 -10.82 -28.98 2.95
N LEU A 118 -11.19 -29.69 4.02
CA LEU A 118 -10.64 -29.54 5.37
C LEU A 118 -9.50 -30.55 5.55
N ARG A 119 -8.28 -30.07 5.73
CA ARG A 119 -7.15 -30.89 6.21
C ARG A 119 -6.95 -30.61 7.70
N GLU A 120 -6.39 -31.56 8.45
CA GLU A 120 -6.11 -31.34 9.88
C GLU A 120 -4.64 -30.96 10.08
N CYS A 121 -4.42 -29.86 10.79
CA CYS A 121 -3.12 -29.44 11.30
C CYS A 121 -3.00 -29.78 12.77
N LEU A 122 -1.83 -30.29 13.16
CA LEU A 122 -1.53 -30.70 14.52
C LEU A 122 -0.46 -29.79 15.10
N TYR A 123 -0.81 -29.04 16.14
CA TYR A 123 0.10 -28.12 16.83
C TYR A 123 0.41 -28.61 18.24
N THR A 124 1.65 -28.40 18.69
CA THR A 124 2.00 -28.60 20.11
C THR A 124 2.20 -27.26 20.79
N HIS A 125 1.92 -27.20 22.08
CA HIS A 125 2.14 -26.01 22.88
C HIS A 125 3.63 -25.75 23.23
N SER A 126 4.56 -26.61 22.80
CA SER A 126 5.98 -26.55 23.15
C SER A 126 6.86 -26.56 21.90
N LEU A 127 7.50 -25.43 21.60
CA LEU A 127 8.45 -25.30 20.49
C LEU A 127 9.59 -26.33 20.62
N GLY A 128 9.85 -27.09 19.55
CA GLY A 128 10.97 -28.04 19.48
C GLY A 128 10.67 -29.44 20.05
N SER A 129 9.44 -29.70 20.50
CA SER A 129 9.02 -31.06 20.87
C SER A 129 8.41 -31.79 19.66
N PRO A 130 8.62 -33.11 19.50
CA PRO A 130 7.87 -33.90 18.52
C PRO A 130 6.36 -33.76 18.73
N VAL A 131 5.60 -33.73 17.64
CA VAL A 131 4.13 -33.65 17.72
C VAL A 131 3.58 -34.99 18.21
N ASP A 132 3.05 -35.02 19.43
CA ASP A 132 2.24 -36.13 19.96
C ASP A 132 0.78 -35.93 19.49
N PRO A 133 0.27 -36.75 18.56
CA PRO A 133 -1.06 -36.56 17.98
C PRO A 133 -2.19 -36.66 19.01
N ASP A 134 -1.98 -37.36 20.14
CA ASP A 134 -2.98 -37.51 21.19
C ASP A 134 -3.06 -36.28 22.12
N LYS A 135 -2.01 -35.44 22.12
CA LYS A 135 -1.92 -34.21 22.93
C LYS A 135 -1.86 -32.94 22.10
N ALA A 136 -1.90 -33.06 20.77
CA ALA A 136 -1.84 -31.93 19.85
C ALA A 136 -3.16 -31.18 19.79
N THR A 137 -3.09 -29.86 19.66
CA THR A 137 -4.23 -29.05 19.23
C THR A 137 -4.51 -29.35 17.77
N LYS A 138 -5.72 -29.83 17.50
CA LYS A 138 -6.21 -30.08 16.14
C LYS A 138 -6.86 -28.82 15.61
N VAL A 139 -6.41 -28.36 14.46
CA VAL A 139 -6.92 -27.17 13.79
C VAL A 139 -7.24 -27.55 12.36
N SER A 140 -8.43 -27.18 11.88
CA SER A 140 -8.80 -27.45 10.50
C SER A 140 -8.18 -26.41 9.58
N LEU A 141 -7.48 -26.86 8.55
CA LEU A 141 -6.93 -26.04 7.48
C LEU A 141 -7.88 -26.04 6.30
N LEU A 142 -8.46 -24.86 6.02
CA LEU A 142 -9.29 -24.61 4.85
C LEU A 142 -8.41 -24.19 3.67
N LYS A 143 -8.65 -24.85 2.54
CA LYS A 143 -8.08 -24.44 1.26
C LYS A 143 -8.40 -22.98 0.96
N ALA A 144 -7.39 -22.25 0.52
CA ALA A 144 -7.55 -20.85 0.10
C ALA A 144 -6.81 -20.60 -1.21
N SER A 145 -7.32 -19.64 -1.97
CA SER A 145 -6.61 -19.04 -3.09
C SER A 145 -6.55 -17.54 -2.87
N TYR A 146 -5.59 -16.90 -3.52
CA TYR A 146 -5.30 -15.48 -3.36
C TYR A 146 -5.20 -14.81 -4.72
N ILE A 147 -5.76 -13.61 -4.80
CA ILE A 147 -5.61 -12.73 -5.95
C ILE A 147 -4.65 -11.62 -5.54
N VAL A 148 -3.55 -11.49 -6.25
CA VAL A 148 -2.60 -10.39 -6.11
C VAL A 148 -2.79 -9.44 -7.28
N GLN A 149 -3.27 -8.24 -6.98
CA GLN A 149 -3.43 -7.17 -7.95
C GLN A 149 -2.26 -6.18 -7.78
N LEU A 150 -1.42 -6.10 -8.81
CA LEU A 150 -0.32 -5.15 -8.89
C LEU A 150 -0.80 -3.83 -9.49
N TYR A 151 -0.40 -2.74 -8.86
CA TYR A 151 -0.64 -1.37 -9.30
C TYR A 151 0.68 -0.60 -9.35
N GLU A 152 0.76 0.38 -10.25
CA GLU A 152 1.81 1.39 -10.23
C GLU A 152 1.57 2.33 -9.04
N ALA A 153 2.58 2.53 -8.18
CA ALA A 153 2.46 3.35 -6.98
C ALA A 153 2.11 4.82 -7.31
N ALA A 154 2.78 5.39 -8.32
CA ALA A 154 2.62 6.79 -8.72
C ALA A 154 1.24 7.14 -9.32
N THR A 155 0.61 6.19 -10.01
CA THR A 155 -0.60 6.47 -10.81
C THR A 155 -1.81 5.66 -10.42
N ALA A 156 -1.64 4.70 -9.49
CA ALA A 156 -2.65 3.70 -9.12
C ALA A 156 -3.20 2.88 -10.32
N LYS A 157 -2.50 2.87 -11.46
CA LYS A 157 -2.92 2.10 -12.63
C LYS A 157 -2.63 0.61 -12.44
N PRO A 158 -3.55 -0.28 -12.84
CA PRO A 158 -3.32 -1.71 -12.75
C PRO A 158 -2.21 -2.15 -13.71
N VAL A 159 -1.27 -2.95 -13.19
CA VAL A 159 -0.13 -3.50 -13.94
C VAL A 159 -0.35 -4.97 -14.26
N ALA A 160 -0.76 -5.76 -13.27
CA ALA A 160 -0.99 -7.19 -13.44
C ALA A 160 -1.97 -7.74 -12.41
N ARG A 161 -2.63 -8.85 -12.76
CA ARG A 161 -3.44 -9.65 -11.84
C ARG A 161 -2.89 -11.06 -11.83
N ILE A 162 -2.60 -11.57 -10.66
CA ILE A 162 -1.95 -12.86 -10.46
C ILE A 162 -2.80 -13.67 -9.49
N ASN A 163 -3.10 -14.92 -9.84
CA ASN A 163 -3.71 -15.86 -8.91
C ASN A 163 -2.60 -16.71 -8.28
N VAL A 164 -2.63 -16.83 -6.96
CA VAL A 164 -1.65 -17.57 -6.18
C VAL A 164 -2.41 -18.56 -5.30
N PRO A 165 -2.07 -19.85 -5.33
CA PRO A 165 -2.72 -20.81 -4.45
C PRO A 165 -2.23 -20.63 -3.00
N GLY A 166 -3.02 -21.13 -2.06
CA GLY A 166 -2.57 -21.35 -0.69
C GLY A 166 -1.39 -22.33 -0.62
N ALA A 167 -0.65 -22.25 0.48
CA ALA A 167 0.38 -23.18 0.85
C ALA A 167 -0.29 -24.46 1.35
N GLU A 168 0.04 -25.60 0.73
CA GLU A 168 -0.49 -26.91 1.13
C GLU A 168 0.05 -27.41 2.48
N SER A 169 0.89 -26.61 3.16
CA SER A 169 1.48 -26.91 4.46
C SER A 169 0.78 -26.12 5.57
N CYS A 170 0.60 -26.77 6.72
CA CYS A 170 0.20 -26.08 7.94
C CYS A 170 1.18 -24.95 8.26
N PRO A 171 0.70 -23.76 8.68
CA PRO A 171 1.53 -22.73 9.28
C PRO A 171 2.45 -23.29 10.36
N ALA A 172 3.63 -22.68 10.53
CA ALA A 172 4.59 -23.15 11.53
C ALA A 172 4.13 -22.86 12.98
N VAL A 173 3.28 -21.85 13.15
CA VAL A 173 2.78 -21.37 14.43
C VAL A 173 1.27 -21.16 14.29
N HIS A 174 0.51 -21.58 15.31
CA HIS A 174 -0.89 -21.26 15.46
C HIS A 174 -1.09 -20.56 16.81
N GLU A 175 -1.64 -19.35 16.80
CA GLU A 175 -1.91 -18.62 18.03
C GLU A 175 -3.16 -19.20 18.69
N ALA A 176 -2.99 -19.69 19.92
CA ALA A 176 -4.05 -20.38 20.66
C ALA A 176 -5.30 -19.52 20.99
N ASN A 177 -5.28 -18.23 20.66
CA ASN A 177 -6.40 -17.31 20.87
C ASN A 177 -7.47 -17.42 19.77
N ASP A 178 -7.19 -18.11 18.66
CA ASP A 178 -8.18 -18.39 17.62
C ASP A 178 -9.15 -19.47 18.06
N SER A 179 -10.22 -19.03 18.72
CA SER A 179 -11.30 -19.87 19.24
C SER A 179 -12.09 -20.66 18.18
N SER A 180 -11.85 -20.40 16.88
CA SER A 180 -12.57 -21.04 15.78
C SER A 180 -12.11 -22.48 15.50
N GLY A 181 -10.89 -22.85 15.90
CA GLY A 181 -10.29 -24.14 15.53
C GLY A 181 -10.15 -24.35 14.02
N VAL A 182 -10.23 -23.26 13.24
CA VAL A 182 -10.18 -23.26 11.77
C VAL A 182 -9.24 -22.14 11.32
N ILE A 183 -8.30 -22.47 10.45
CA ILE A 183 -7.37 -21.55 9.80
C ILE A 183 -7.44 -21.72 8.29
N PHE A 184 -7.06 -20.70 7.53
CA PHE A 184 -6.93 -20.77 6.08
C PHE A 184 -5.49 -21.05 5.67
N GLU A 185 -5.28 -21.71 4.54
CA GLU A 185 -3.95 -21.81 3.92
C GLU A 185 -3.38 -20.42 3.67
N GLU A 186 -2.20 -20.10 4.20
CA GLU A 186 -1.47 -18.88 3.86
C GLU A 186 -1.08 -18.87 2.37
N PRO A 187 -0.79 -17.73 1.72
CA PRO A 187 -0.32 -17.73 0.34
C PRO A 187 0.98 -18.53 0.21
N ASP A 188 1.08 -19.35 -0.84
CA ASP A 188 2.33 -20.05 -1.17
C ASP A 188 3.41 -19.02 -1.55
N THR A 189 4.24 -18.66 -0.59
CA THR A 189 5.27 -17.62 -0.73
C THR A 189 6.24 -17.92 -1.87
N LYS A 190 6.55 -19.21 -2.12
CA LYS A 190 7.44 -19.60 -3.21
C LYS A 190 6.79 -19.35 -4.57
N LYS A 191 5.52 -19.73 -4.73
CA LYS A 191 4.76 -19.48 -5.97
C LYS A 191 4.48 -17.99 -6.15
N LEU A 192 4.16 -17.27 -5.08
CA LEU A 192 3.99 -15.81 -5.08
C LEU A 192 5.26 -15.10 -5.58
N ARG A 193 6.42 -15.41 -5.01
CA ARG A 193 7.71 -14.88 -5.48
C ARG A 193 7.96 -15.23 -6.94
N ALA A 194 7.73 -16.48 -7.34
CA ALA A 194 7.92 -16.88 -8.74
C ALA A 194 7.02 -16.08 -9.71
N ALA A 195 5.78 -15.80 -9.31
CA ALA A 195 4.82 -15.06 -10.12
C ALA A 195 5.06 -13.54 -10.15
N LEU A 196 5.58 -12.97 -9.06
CA LEU A 196 5.92 -11.53 -8.98
C LEU A 196 7.23 -11.19 -9.66
N ARG A 197 8.19 -12.12 -9.67
CA ARG A 197 9.53 -11.91 -10.24
C ARG A 197 9.54 -11.27 -11.64
N PRO A 198 8.71 -11.67 -12.62
CA PRO A 198 8.69 -11.07 -13.95
C PRO A 198 8.21 -9.61 -14.00
N HIS A 199 7.60 -9.10 -12.94
CA HIS A 199 7.17 -7.70 -12.81
C HIS A 199 8.15 -6.88 -11.98
N ILE A 200 8.85 -7.53 -11.05
CA ILE A 200 9.77 -6.86 -10.12
C ILE A 200 11.19 -6.82 -10.67
N GLU A 201 11.68 -7.94 -11.20
CA GLU A 201 13.09 -8.14 -11.56
C GLU A 201 13.35 -8.04 -13.07
N ARG A 202 12.34 -7.71 -13.90
CA ARG A 202 12.50 -7.73 -15.35
C ARG A 202 13.49 -6.67 -15.81
N SER A 203 14.70 -7.05 -16.19
CA SER A 203 15.56 -6.17 -16.97
C SER A 203 14.99 -6.04 -18.37
N VAL A 204 14.90 -4.82 -18.90
CA VAL A 204 14.62 -4.61 -20.33
C VAL A 204 15.75 -5.28 -21.09
N ALA A 205 15.44 -6.28 -21.91
CA ALA A 205 16.39 -6.79 -22.89
C ALA A 205 16.68 -5.64 -23.86
N VAL A 206 17.89 -5.10 -23.80
CA VAL A 206 18.40 -4.07 -24.72
C VAL A 206 18.59 -4.70 -26.09
#